data_AF-A0A7W0UZH3-F1
#
_entry.id   AF-A0A7W0UZH3-F1
#
_cell.length_a   1.000
_cell.length_b   1.000
_cell.length_c   1.000
_cell.angle_alpha   90.00
_cell.angle_beta   90.00
_cell.angle_gamma   90.00
#
_symmetry.space_group_name_H-M   'P 1'
#
loop_
_entity.id
_entity.type
_entity.pdbx_description
1 polymer ?
#
loop_
_entity_poly.entity_id
_entity_poly.type
_entity_poly.pdbx_seq_one_letter_code
_entity_poly.pdbx_strand_id
1 'polypeptide(L)' 'RLRYVAKLGVVPQALVKVAESAPFEGPLTIRIGKKAHALDRQLARTILVELC' A
#
# COMPACT_ATOMS: atom_id res chain seq x y z
N ARG A 1 -9.91 4.26 9.87
CA ARG A 1 -8.83 3.65 9.05
C ARG A 1 -8.36 4.57 7.91
N LEU A 2 -9.25 5.16 7.10
CA LEU A 2 -8.90 6.03 5.97
C LEU A 2 -7.90 7.17 6.28
N ARG A 3 -8.02 7.80 7.45
CA ARG A 3 -7.11 8.89 7.88
C ARG A 3 -5.65 8.43 8.05
N TYR A 4 -5.42 7.17 8.40
CA TYR A 4 -4.08 6.59 8.49
C TYR A 4 -3.52 6.30 7.09
N VAL A 5 -4.34 5.73 6.22
CA VAL A 5 -4.02 5.43 4.81
C VAL A 5 -3.66 6.71 4.06
N ALA A 6 -4.43 7.79 4.25
CA ALA A 6 -4.13 9.11 3.71
C ALA A 6 -2.82 9.69 4.23
N LYS A 7 -2.47 9.49 5.52
CA LYS A 7 -1.18 9.92 6.09
C LYS A 7 0.01 9.18 5.45
N LEU A 8 -0.18 7.95 4.97
CA LEU A 8 0.83 7.21 4.22
C LEU A 8 0.97 7.70 2.77
N GLY A 9 0.09 8.61 2.31
CA GLY A 9 0.05 9.07 0.92
C GLY A 9 -0.73 8.13 0.00
N VAL A 10 -1.40 7.12 0.55
CA VAL A 10 -2.36 6.30 -0.20
C VAL A 10 -3.65 7.09 -0.32
N VAL A 11 -3.83 7.74 -1.46
CA VAL A 11 -5.01 8.52 -1.84
C VAL A 11 -5.43 8.13 -3.26
N PRO A 12 -6.67 8.42 -3.69
CA PRO A 12 -7.07 8.19 -5.07
C PRO A 12 -6.09 8.83 -6.06
N GLN A 13 -5.85 8.16 -7.19
CA GLN A 13 -4.91 8.56 -8.25
C GLN A 13 -3.42 8.55 -7.85
N ALA A 14 -3.08 8.15 -6.63
CA ALA A 14 -1.68 7.93 -6.27
C ALA A 14 -1.11 6.76 -7.06
N LEU A 15 0.06 6.97 -7.69
CA LEU A 15 0.81 5.88 -8.30
C LEU A 15 1.53 5.08 -7.22
N VAL A 16 1.26 3.78 -7.21
CA VAL A 16 1.80 2.85 -6.22
C VAL A 16 2.55 1.74 -6.94
N LYS A 17 3.75 1.39 -6.43
CA LYS A 17 4.50 0.22 -6.88
C LYS A 17 4.61 -0.78 -5.75
N VAL A 18 4.29 -2.05 -6.01
CA VAL A 18 4.62 -3.12 -5.07
C VAL A 18 6.14 -3.33 -5.10
N ALA A 19 6.78 -3.15 -3.96
CA ALA A 19 8.22 -3.32 -3.80
C ALA A 19 8.58 -4.72 -3.29
N GLU A 20 7.80 -5.25 -2.36
CA GLU A 20 8.00 -6.58 -1.77
C GLU A 20 6.67 -7.17 -1.29
N SER A 21 6.55 -8.49 -1.36
CA SER A 21 5.48 -9.25 -0.70
C SER A 21 6.10 -10.31 0.20
N ALA A 22 6.00 -10.12 1.51
CA ALA A 22 6.48 -11.12 2.46
C ALA A 22 5.62 -12.41 2.41
N PRO A 23 6.21 -13.59 2.68
CA PRO A 23 5.49 -14.85 2.73
C PRO A 23 4.55 -14.95 3.96
N PHE A 24 3.71 -16.00 4.00
CA PHE A 24 2.87 -16.37 5.15
C PHE A 24 1.90 -15.28 5.64
N GLU A 25 1.19 -14.64 4.72
CA GLU A 25 0.34 -13.48 5.01
C GLU A 25 1.09 -12.30 5.65
N GLY A 26 2.41 -12.24 5.46
CA GLY A 26 3.25 -11.11 5.85
C GLY A 26 2.88 -9.80 5.15
N PRO A 27 3.50 -8.69 5.58
CA PRO A 27 3.18 -7.36 5.06
C PRO A 27 3.49 -7.24 3.57
N LEU A 28 2.72 -6.38 2.91
CA LEU A 28 2.98 -5.93 1.55
C LEU A 28 3.72 -4.59 1.63
N THR A 29 4.95 -4.54 1.14
CA THR A 29 5.69 -3.29 1.05
C THR A 29 5.37 -2.62 -0.27
N ILE A 30 4.76 -1.44 -0.19
CA ILE A 30 4.48 -0.60 -1.35
C ILE A 30 5.36 0.64 -1.34
N ARG A 31 5.59 1.22 -2.51
CA ARG A 31 6.30 2.47 -2.70
C ARG A 31 5.39 3.50 -3.33
N ILE A 32 5.30 4.67 -2.70
CA ILE A 32 4.54 5.82 -3.16
C ILE A 32 5.52 6.98 -3.29
N GLY A 33 5.75 7.43 -4.53
CA GLY A 33 6.86 8.32 -4.86
C GLY A 33 8.21 7.75 -4.39
N LYS A 34 8.85 8.42 -3.42
CA LYS A 34 10.16 8.05 -2.86
C LYS A 34 10.08 7.29 -1.52
N LYS A 35 8.89 7.11 -0.94
CA LYS A 35 8.72 6.48 0.37
C LYS A 35 8.22 5.05 0.26
N ALA A 36 8.82 4.16 1.03
CA ALA A 36 8.37 2.78 1.19
C ALA A 36 7.50 2.66 2.45
N HIS A 37 6.41 1.90 2.34
CA HIS A 37 5.44 1.67 3.41
C HIS A 37 5.12 0.19 3.47
N ALA A 38 5.36 -0.44 4.62
CA ALA A 38 4.86 -1.78 4.90
C ALA A 38 3.38 -1.67 5.31
N LEU A 39 2.51 -2.30 4.56
CA LEU A 39 1.10 -2.46 4.89
C LEU A 39 0.89 -3.87 5.44
N ASP A 40 0.19 -3.99 6.56
CA ASP A 40 -0.33 -5.30 6.95
C ASP A 40 -1.29 -5.82 5.87
N ARG A 41 -1.41 -7.14 5.78
CA ARG A 41 -2.18 -7.77 4.70
C ARG A 41 -3.67 -7.46 4.78
N GLN A 42 -4.20 -7.24 5.97
CA GLN A 42 -5.62 -6.89 6.14
C GLN A 42 -5.91 -5.49 5.58
N LEU A 43 -5.03 -4.52 5.82
CA LEU A 43 -5.14 -3.17 5.30
C LEU A 43 -4.97 -3.14 3.78
N ALA A 44 -3.97 -3.85 3.25
CA ALA A 44 -3.73 -3.94 1.81
C ALA A 44 -4.96 -4.45 1.04
N ARG A 45 -5.69 -5.43 1.59
CA ARG A 45 -6.94 -5.97 1.01
C ARG A 45 -8.09 -4.96 0.94
N THR A 46 -8.02 -3.85 1.68
CA THR A 46 -9.06 -2.80 1.66
C THR A 46 -8.80 -1.69 0.65
N ILE A 47 -7.65 -1.72 -0.03
CA ILE A 47 -7.23 -0.69 -0.98
C ILE A 47 -7.46 -1.24 -2.39
N LEU A 48 -8.35 -0.59 -3.15
CA LEU A 48 -8.56 -0.91 -4.56
C LEU A 48 -7.54 -0.15 -5.41
N VAL A 49 -6.96 -0.85 -6.38
CA VAL A 49 -6.02 -0.30 -7.36
C VAL A 49 -6.37 -0.81 -8.75
N GLU A 50 -6.04 -0.01 -9.76
CA GLU A 50 -6.15 -0.39 -11.17
C GLU A 50 -4.75 -0.62 -11.73
N LEU A 51 -4.61 -1.63 -12.60
CA LEU A 51 -3.36 -1.89 -13.32
C LEU A 51 -3.26 -0.90 -14.48
N CYS A 52 -2.16 -0.16 -14.54
CA CYS A 52 -1.83 0.72 -15.66
C CYS A 52 -1.13 -0.04 -16.79
#